data_AF-A0A2K1KEG3-F1
#
_entry.id   AF-A0A2K1KEG3-F1
#
_cell.length_a   1.000
_cell.length_b   1.000
_cell.length_c   1.000
_cell.angle_alpha   90.00
_cell.angle_beta   90.00
_cell.angle_gamma   90.00
#
_symmetry.space_group_name_H-M   'P 1'
#
loop_
_entity.id
_entity.type
_entity.pdbx_description
1 polymer ?
#
loop_
_entity_poly.entity_id
_entity_poly.type
_entity_poly.pdbx_seq_one_letter_code
_entity_poly.pdbx_strand_id
1 'polypeptide(L)'
;MVKGQDLINLLQDETLVEIMKYLDGRGIDRDAYSLVCKRWRTLESACRHFLTLDETGQSDAYLAKLVQRFPNLRQVCVDEGLPVPVPINGRLSHRQTLCPHMMRPFQWPALT
;
A
#
# COMPACT_ATOMS: atom_id res chain seq x y z
N MET A 1 6.62 -31.03 -19.97
CA MET A 1 6.20 -30.12 -18.89
C MET A 1 7.44 -29.72 -18.10
N VAL A 2 7.79 -28.43 -18.06
CA VAL A 2 9.01 -27.99 -17.38
C VAL A 2 8.67 -27.68 -15.92
N LYS A 3 9.01 -28.61 -15.02
CA LYS A 3 8.91 -28.40 -13.58
C LYS A 3 9.85 -27.24 -13.18
N GLY A 4 9.34 -26.29 -12.40
CA GLY A 4 10.15 -25.20 -11.84
C GLY A 4 10.34 -23.97 -12.73
N GLN A 5 9.64 -23.88 -13.87
CA GLN A 5 9.61 -22.64 -14.64
C GLN A 5 8.70 -21.60 -13.98
N ASP A 6 9.26 -20.41 -13.78
CA ASP A 6 8.57 -19.25 -13.26
C ASP A 6 7.75 -18.57 -14.36
N LEU A 7 6.63 -19.20 -14.73
CA LEU A 7 5.80 -18.79 -15.86
C LEU A 7 5.19 -17.40 -15.68
N ILE A 8 4.93 -16.99 -14.43
CA ILE A 8 4.35 -15.68 -14.15
C ILE A 8 5.34 -14.56 -14.52
N ASN A 9 6.64 -14.81 -14.35
CA ASN A 9 7.68 -13.87 -14.76
C ASN A 9 7.94 -13.81 -16.27
N LEU A 10 7.32 -14.70 -17.06
CA LEU A 10 7.34 -14.64 -18.54
C LEU A 10 6.22 -13.78 -19.12
N LEU A 11 5.22 -13.41 -18.31
CA LEU A 11 4.15 -12.52 -18.75
C LEU A 11 4.70 -11.13 -19.10
N GLN A 12 3.98 -10.39 -19.94
CA GLN A 12 4.31 -8.99 -20.27
C GLN A 12 3.96 -8.06 -19.10
N ASP A 13 4.57 -6.87 -19.08
CA ASP A 13 4.39 -5.89 -18.00
C ASP A 13 2.91 -5.49 -17.88
N GLU A 14 2.24 -5.31 -19.01
CA GLU A 14 0.83 -4.92 -19.10
C GLU A 14 -0.07 -5.96 -18.42
N THR A 15 0.19 -7.25 -18.65
CA THR A 15 -0.54 -8.35 -18.02
C THR A 15 -0.30 -8.39 -16.52
N LEU A 16 0.95 -8.21 -16.07
CA LEU A 16 1.28 -8.16 -14.65
C LEU A 16 0.58 -6.98 -13.96
N VAL A 17 0.54 -5.82 -14.61
CA VAL A 17 -0.17 -4.64 -14.13
C VAL A 17 -1.68 -4.88 -14.01
N GLU A 18 -2.32 -5.55 -14.98
CA GLU A 18 -3.73 -5.92 -14.87
C GLU A 18 -4.01 -6.87 -13.71
N ILE A 19 -3.14 -7.86 -13.50
CA ILE A 19 -3.23 -8.77 -12.35
C ILE A 19 -3.14 -7.98 -11.04
N MET A 20 -2.15 -7.08 -10.91
CA MET A 20 -1.98 -6.25 -9.71
C MET A 20 -3.21 -5.38 -9.45
N LYS A 21 -3.79 -4.74 -10.47
CA LYS A 21 -5.02 -3.93 -10.35
C LYS A 21 -6.21 -4.76 -9.90
N TYR A 22 -6.36 -5.97 -10.44
CA TYR A 22 -7.45 -6.86 -10.08
C TYR A 22 -7.35 -7.33 -8.62
N LEU A 23 -6.13 -7.62 -8.15
CA LEU A 23 -5.90 -8.00 -6.75
C LEU A 23 -6.08 -6.81 -5.79
N ASP A 24 -5.78 -5.59 -6.23
CA ASP A 24 -6.03 -4.36 -5.47
C ASP A 24 -7.53 -4.20 -5.15
N GLY A 25 -8.41 -4.45 -6.13
CA GLY A 25 -9.86 -4.44 -5.93
C GLY A 25 -10.38 -5.47 -4.91
N ARG A 26 -9.53 -6.39 -4.45
CA ARG A 26 -9.87 -7.42 -3.45
C ARG A 26 -9.21 -7.23 -2.09
N GLY A 27 -8.47 -6.13 -1.91
CA GLY A 27 -7.81 -5.83 -0.64
C GLY A 27 -6.69 -6.81 -0.27
N ILE A 28 -6.07 -7.46 -1.25
CA ILE A 28 -4.94 -8.37 -1.05
C ILE A 28 -3.66 -7.55 -0.79
N ASP A 29 -2.77 -8.08 0.06
CA ASP A 29 -1.51 -7.43 0.41
C ASP A 29 -0.62 -7.17 -0.83
N ARG A 30 -0.29 -5.89 -1.03
CA ARG A 30 0.52 -5.39 -2.15
C ARG A 30 2.02 -5.49 -1.88
N ASP A 31 2.43 -5.56 -0.61
CA ASP A 31 3.84 -5.43 -0.24
C ASP A 31 4.63 -6.67 -0.67
N ALA A 32 3.97 -7.84 -0.67
CA ALA A 32 4.52 -9.10 -1.16
C ALA A 32 4.96 -9.04 -2.64
N TYR A 33 4.26 -8.30 -3.51
CA TYR A 33 4.64 -8.18 -4.93
C TYR A 33 6.03 -7.59 -5.09
N SER A 34 6.35 -6.59 -4.28
CA SER A 34 7.62 -5.88 -4.34
C SER A 34 8.83 -6.74 -3.95
N LEU A 35 8.60 -7.91 -3.35
CA LEU A 35 9.61 -8.84 -2.89
C LEU A 35 9.93 -9.96 -3.89
N VAL A 36 9.12 -10.13 -4.95
CA VAL A 36 9.30 -11.20 -5.94
C VAL A 36 10.62 -11.01 -6.70
N CYS A 37 10.75 -9.87 -7.40
CA CYS A 37 11.98 -9.49 -8.09
C CYS A 37 11.97 -7.98 -8.42
N LYS A 38 13.07 -7.47 -8.98
CA LYS A 38 13.21 -6.04 -9.34
C LYS A 38 12.11 -5.55 -10.29
N ARG A 39 11.70 -6.38 -11.26
CA ARG A 39 10.66 -6.06 -12.23
C ARG A 39 9.31 -5.81 -11.54
N TRP A 40 8.91 -6.73 -10.66
CA TRP A 40 7.67 -6.60 -9.89
C TRP A 40 7.71 -5.40 -8.95
N ARG A 41 8.86 -5.13 -8.32
CA ARG A 41 9.03 -3.94 -7.47
C ARG A 41 8.79 -2.64 -8.25
N THR A 42 9.28 -2.54 -9.47
CA THR A 42 9.06 -1.35 -10.33
C THR A 42 7.60 -1.23 -10.75
N LEU A 43 6.96 -2.33 -11.13
CA LEU A 43 5.54 -2.31 -11.54
C LEU A 43 4.61 -2.00 -10.36
N GLU A 44 4.85 -2.59 -9.18
CA GLU A 44 4.10 -2.29 -7.95
C GLU A 44 4.20 -0.82 -7.60
N SER A 45 5.43 -0.28 -7.63
CA SER A 45 5.73 1.14 -7.44
C SER A 45 4.93 2.04 -8.38
N ALA A 46 4.87 1.70 -9.66
CA ALA A 46 4.13 2.46 -10.67
C ALA A 46 2.60 2.31 -10.53
N CYS A 47 2.12 1.19 -10.01
CA CYS A 47 0.68 0.90 -9.88
C CYS A 47 0.08 1.35 -8.55
N ARG A 48 0.90 1.70 -7.56
CA ARG A 48 0.41 2.09 -6.24
C ARG A 48 -0.13 3.52 -6.25
N HIS A 49 -1.43 3.65 -5.96
CA HIS A 49 -2.11 4.95 -5.87
C HIS A 49 -2.43 5.35 -4.42
N PHE A 50 -2.43 4.39 -3.49
CA PHE A 50 -2.82 4.58 -2.10
C PHE A 50 -1.82 3.92 -1.16
N LEU A 51 -1.47 4.60 -0.07
CA LEU A 51 -0.59 4.08 0.96
C LEU A 51 -1.06 4.54 2.35
N THR A 52 -0.94 3.66 3.34
CA THR A 52 -1.21 3.97 4.75
C THR A 52 0.11 4.01 5.51
N LEU A 53 0.32 5.06 6.27
CA LEU A 53 1.49 5.31 7.10
C LEU A 53 1.08 5.26 8.56
N ASP A 54 1.84 4.55 9.38
CA ASP A 54 1.67 4.66 10.83
C ASP A 54 2.28 5.99 11.31
N GLU A 55 1.67 6.61 12.32
CA GLU A 55 2.06 7.92 12.87
C GLU A 55 3.53 7.98 13.35
N THR A 56 4.08 6.84 13.74
CA THR A 56 5.43 6.75 14.31
C THR A 56 6.52 6.94 13.25
N GLY A 57 7.31 8.01 13.39
CA GLY A 57 8.65 8.11 12.78
C GLY A 57 8.71 8.61 11.34
N GLN A 58 7.72 9.39 10.90
CA GLN A 58 7.65 9.97 9.56
C GLN A 58 8.61 11.17 9.39
N SER A 59 9.92 10.91 9.32
CA SER A 59 10.90 11.96 8.98
C SER A 59 10.76 12.42 7.52
N ASP A 60 11.10 13.68 7.22
CA ASP A 60 11.11 14.21 5.85
C ASP A 60 11.95 13.34 4.89
N ALA A 61 13.06 12.78 5.40
CA ALA A 61 13.92 11.88 4.63
C ALA A 61 13.21 10.55 4.27
N TYR A 62 12.31 10.06 5.13
CA TYR A 62 11.49 8.90 4.82
C TYR A 62 10.41 9.24 3.79
N LEU A 63 9.73 10.39 3.94
CA LEU A 63 8.74 10.85 2.98
C LEU A 63 9.35 11.08 1.58
N ALA A 64 10.56 11.65 1.51
CA ALA A 64 11.28 11.82 0.24
C ALA A 64 11.53 10.47 -0.46
N LYS A 65 11.92 9.43 0.29
CA LYS A 65 12.10 8.07 -0.26
C LYS A 65 10.78 7.46 -0.70
N LEU A 66 9.67 7.74 -0.01
CA LEU A 66 8.34 7.29 -0.41
C LEU A 66 7.90 7.91 -1.73
N VAL A 67 8.04 9.23 -1.87
CA VAL A 67 7.69 9.94 -3.10
C VAL A 67 8.55 9.43 -4.27
N GLN A 68 9.85 9.21 -4.03
CA GLN A 68 10.71 8.62 -5.05
C GLN A 68 10.31 7.18 -5.41
N ARG A 69 9.88 6.39 -4.43
CA ARG A 69 9.44 5.02 -4.65
C ARG A 69 8.10 4.95 -5.35
N PHE A 70 7.16 5.85 -5.12
CA PHE A 70 5.79 5.75 -5.63
C PHE A 70 5.42 7.00 -6.44
N PRO A 71 5.83 7.08 -7.72
CA PRO A 71 5.64 8.27 -8.54
C PRO A 71 4.17 8.59 -8.84
N ASN A 72 3.29 7.59 -8.78
CA ASN A 72 1.86 7.72 -9.09
C ASN A 72 0.97 7.71 -7.83
N LEU A 73 1.57 7.93 -6.65
CA LEU A 73 0.82 7.97 -5.40
C LEU A 73 -0.14 9.16 -5.39
N ARG A 74 -1.44 8.90 -5.19
CA ARG A 74 -2.50 9.92 -5.20
C ARG A 74 -3.00 10.26 -3.80
N GLN A 75 -2.92 9.31 -2.88
CA GLN A 75 -3.43 9.47 -1.54
C GLN A 75 -2.52 8.74 -0.55
N VAL A 76 -2.23 9.45 0.54
CA VAL A 76 -1.54 8.92 1.72
C VAL A 76 -2.47 9.09 2.89
N CYS A 77 -2.79 7.99 3.57
CA CYS A 77 -3.51 8.02 4.83
C CYS A 77 -2.48 7.88 5.95
N VAL A 78 -2.54 8.73 6.95
CA VAL A 78 -1.79 8.53 8.19
C VAL A 78 -2.75 7.87 9.17
N ASP A 79 -2.41 6.65 9.60
CA ASP A 79 -3.05 6.00 10.73
C ASP A 79 -2.44 6.61 11.99
N GLU A 80 -3.15 7.57 12.57
CA GLU A 80 -2.79 8.28 13.80
C GLU A 80 -2.89 7.38 15.05
N GLY A 81 -3.04 6.05 14.87
CA GLY A 81 -2.94 5.07 15.93
C GLY A 81 -3.66 5.53 17.18
N LEU A 82 -4.93 5.95 17.04
CA LEU A 82 -5.71 6.53 18.14
C LEU A 82 -5.46 5.66 19.38
N PRO A 83 -4.86 6.19 20.46
CA PRO A 83 -4.58 5.40 21.63
C PRO A 83 -5.92 4.92 22.17
N VAL A 84 -6.27 3.69 21.86
CA VAL A 84 -7.49 3.06 22.34
C VAL A 84 -7.31 2.98 23.86
N PRO A 85 -8.19 3.58 24.68
CA PRO A 85 -8.10 3.41 26.12
C PRO A 85 -8.27 1.91 26.41
N VAL A 86 -7.18 1.27 26.81
CA VAL A 86 -7.16 -0.15 27.19
C VAL A 86 -7.96 -0.28 28.49
N PRO A 87 -9.10 -0.98 28.52
CA PRO A 87 -9.75 -1.30 29.77
C PRO A 87 -8.95 -2.43 30.42
N ILE A 88 -8.29 -2.13 31.53
CA ILE A 88 -7.75 -3.14 32.43
C ILE A 88 -8.97 -3.80 33.12
N ASN A 89 -9.58 -4.78 32.43
CA ASN A 89 -10.47 -5.86 32.94
C ASN A 89 -11.59 -6.27 31.96
N GLY A 90 -11.22 -6.78 30.79
CA GLY A 90 -12.09 -7.68 30.02
C GLY A 90 -12.78 -7.08 28.81
N ARG A 91 -12.19 -7.38 27.64
CA ARG A 91 -12.70 -7.25 26.27
C ARG A 91 -12.79 -5.82 25.72
N LEU A 92 -11.89 -5.51 24.78
CA LEU A 92 -12.18 -5.42 23.34
C LEU A 92 -10.86 -5.43 22.56
N SER A 93 -10.75 -6.39 21.65
CA SER A 93 -9.76 -6.40 20.56
C SER A 93 -10.44 -5.76 19.36
N HIS A 94 -9.85 -4.69 18.82
CA HIS A 94 -10.35 -4.12 17.57
C HIS A 94 -9.20 -3.57 16.74
N ARG A 95 -8.55 -4.47 16.01
CA ARG A 95 -7.78 -4.13 14.82
C ARG A 95 -8.79 -4.07 13.66
N GLN A 96 -9.45 -2.92 13.48
CA GLN A 96 -10.15 -2.64 12.23
C GLN A 96 -9.29 -1.68 11.43
N THR A 97 -8.47 -2.25 10.55
CA THR A 97 -7.98 -1.57 9.36
C THR A 97 -9.21 -1.11 8.58
N LEU A 98 -9.55 0.16 8.67
CA LEU A 98 -10.64 0.74 7.89
C LEU A 98 -10.22 0.73 6.42
N CYS A 99 -10.82 -0.18 5.65
CA CYS A 99 -10.64 -0.24 4.20
C CYS A 99 -11.01 1.11 3.54
N PRO A 100 -10.38 1.47 2.40
CA PRO A 100 -10.43 2.83 1.84
C PRO A 100 -11.81 3.31 1.38
N HIS A 101 -12.79 2.42 1.24
CA HIS A 101 -14.14 2.74 0.79
C HIS A 101 -14.89 3.71 1.72
N MET A 102 -14.47 3.86 2.98
CA MET A 102 -15.17 4.68 3.98
C MET A 102 -14.49 6.00 4.36
N MET A 103 -13.29 6.31 3.85
CA MET A 103 -12.61 7.55 4.21
C MET A 103 -12.71 8.61 3.12
N ARG A 104 -13.20 9.79 3.50
CA ARG A 104 -13.27 10.97 2.63
C ARG A 104 -11.84 11.38 2.23
N PRO A 105 -11.61 11.79 0.97
CA PRO A 105 -10.29 12.24 0.53
C PRO A 105 -9.88 13.51 1.29
N PHE A 106 -8.67 13.49 1.83
CA PHE A 106 -8.03 14.67 2.42
C PHE A 106 -7.70 15.66 1.29
N GLN A 107 -8.33 16.82 1.28
CA GLN A 107 -8.03 17.90 0.34
C GLN A 107 -6.86 18.73 0.88
N TRP A 108 -5.75 18.76 0.15
CA TRP A 108 -4.66 19.70 0.42
C TRP A 108 -5.18 21.14 0.35
N PRO A 109 -4.86 22.02 1.32
CA PRO A 109 -5.15 23.43 1.17
C PRO A 109 -4.28 23.99 0.03
N ALA A 110 -4.95 24.66 -0.92
CA ALA A 110 -4.26 25.41 -1.96
C ALA A 110 -3.48 26.55 -1.30
N LEU A 111 -2.17 26.61 -1.56
CA LEU A 111 -1.35 27.76 -1.21
C LEU A 111 -1.75 28.91 -2.15
N THR A 112 -2.42 29.93 -1.61
CA THR A 112 -2.63 31.24 -2.25
C THR A 112 -1.56 32.22 -1.80
#